data_AF-A0AA40YE10-F1
#
_entry.id   AF-A0AA40YE10-F1
#
_cell.length_a   1.000
_cell.length_b   1.000
_cell.length_c   1.000
_cell.angle_alpha   90.00
_cell.angle_beta   90.00
_cell.angle_gamma   90.00
#
_symmetry.space_group_name_H-M   'P 1'
#
loop_
_entity.id
_entity.type
_entity.pdbx_description
1 polymer ?
#
loop_
_entity_poly.entity_id
_entity_poly.type
_entity_poly.pdbx_seq_one_letter_code
_entity_poly.pdbx_strand_id
1 'polypeptide(L)'
;MAGLRLGPLLRYVDGSSATVWAETEGPGTVEVRCPDGAGGSSGTFQVCGHHYALVRVTGLTPGTATPYEVHVDGERVWPLAREPFPSFPPSVIRTPAGDDRARISFGSCRWASPPTGEPDPVGPDALDALAKRIAADPEGERPDVLLLLGDQVYADETSDATKEWLAARRDLSEPPGSQVADYEEYTHLYYESWLDPQVRWLLSTVPTCMIFDDHDVIDDWNTSASWVEDMRATSWWRDRVLSGLMSYWVYQHLGNLSPADIETDPVHAAVRKTPDGTDALRDCAARAEADATAVRWSYRRDFGRVRLVMVDSRAARVLEEGRRSMLDREEADWLRAQVSDDRGSYDHLLVGTSLPWLLPHLIHDVEAWSSALCRGDKGPRWARLGEKLRRAADLEHWSAFPDSFAELAEVLADAGSGPDAPATVCVLSGDVHHAYVAEPSWPGRAEPEARVVQLTCSPVHNSIPASMRVGFRFGWSSAARSLGRVFRRHGGLGRPPVGWRRTGGPWFGNQLMTLATRGRSAVLRLEHAQEHRGGVRLRRVMERHLSS
;
A
#
# COMPACT_ATOMS: atom_id res chain seq x y z
N MET A 1 25.08 -19.32 -10.52
CA MET A 1 24.37 -19.75 -11.74
C MET A 1 23.52 -18.57 -12.20
N ALA A 2 23.23 -18.43 -13.49
CA ALA A 2 22.24 -17.47 -13.94
C ALA A 2 20.87 -17.96 -13.48
N GLY A 3 20.23 -17.21 -12.57
CA GLY A 3 19.04 -17.69 -11.87
C GLY A 3 18.23 -16.54 -11.31
N LEU A 4 16.91 -16.76 -11.22
CA LEU A 4 15.96 -15.78 -10.72
C LEU A 4 15.49 -16.18 -9.32
N ARG A 5 15.94 -15.42 -8.32
CA ARG A 5 15.58 -15.62 -6.92
C ARG A 5 14.14 -15.16 -6.67
N LEU A 6 13.81 -13.92 -7.03
CA LEU A 6 12.46 -13.37 -6.94
C LEU A 6 12.08 -12.58 -8.20
N GLY A 7 10.77 -12.54 -8.49
CA GLY A 7 10.22 -11.87 -9.66
C GLY A 7 10.01 -12.79 -10.86
N PRO A 8 9.80 -12.24 -12.06
CA PRO A 8 9.75 -10.81 -12.34
C PRO A 8 8.48 -10.16 -11.80
N LEU A 9 8.59 -8.88 -11.43
CA LEU A 9 7.46 -8.02 -11.09
C LEU A 9 7.27 -6.98 -12.19
N LEU A 10 6.08 -6.90 -12.76
CA LEU A 10 5.67 -5.79 -13.61
C LEU A 10 5.28 -4.61 -12.70
N ARG A 11 5.97 -3.49 -12.85
CA ARG A 11 5.88 -2.35 -11.92
C ARG A 11 5.23 -1.13 -12.54
N TYR A 12 5.86 -0.62 -13.60
CA TYR A 12 5.38 0.53 -14.35
C TYR A 12 4.96 0.10 -15.74
N VAL A 13 3.85 0.65 -16.25
CA VAL A 13 3.46 0.54 -17.66
C VAL A 13 2.83 1.87 -18.09
N ASP A 14 3.25 2.36 -19.25
CA ASP A 14 2.60 3.43 -20.00
C ASP A 14 2.29 2.97 -21.43
N GLY A 15 1.92 3.90 -22.33
CA GLY A 15 1.56 3.58 -23.71
C GLY A 15 2.66 2.91 -24.55
N SER A 16 3.94 3.00 -24.18
CA SER A 16 5.07 2.53 -24.99
C SER A 16 6.23 1.90 -24.22
N SER A 17 6.19 1.98 -22.90
CA SER A 17 7.25 1.51 -22.02
C SER A 17 6.71 0.80 -20.78
N ALA A 18 7.55 -0.07 -20.22
CA ALA A 18 7.28 -0.74 -18.97
C ALA A 18 8.54 -0.87 -18.13
N THR A 19 8.38 -1.12 -16.83
CA THR A 19 9.47 -1.44 -15.92
C THR A 19 9.23 -2.80 -15.29
N VAL A 20 10.22 -3.68 -15.45
CA VAL A 20 10.24 -5.02 -14.86
C VAL A 20 11.33 -5.07 -13.79
N TRP A 21 10.94 -5.41 -12.57
CA TRP A 21 11.86 -5.62 -11.45
C TRP A 21 12.17 -7.11 -11.28
N ALA A 22 13.41 -7.45 -10.92
CA ALA A 22 13.83 -8.81 -10.65
C ALA A 22 14.96 -8.87 -9.59
N GLU A 23 15.01 -9.95 -8.83
CA GLU A 23 16.14 -10.32 -7.98
C GLU A 23 16.78 -11.60 -8.50
N THR A 24 18.10 -11.58 -8.73
CA THR A 24 18.87 -12.69 -9.29
C THR A 24 19.67 -13.43 -8.23
N GLU A 25 20.06 -14.67 -8.51
CA GLU A 25 20.89 -15.48 -7.60
C GLU A 25 22.34 -14.97 -7.44
N GLY A 26 22.77 -14.09 -8.34
CA GLY A 26 24.12 -13.55 -8.41
C GLY A 26 24.17 -12.31 -9.31
N PRO A 27 25.34 -11.67 -9.44
CA PRO A 27 25.50 -10.53 -10.34
C PRO A 27 25.36 -10.97 -11.80
N GLY A 28 24.76 -10.14 -12.65
CA GLY A 28 24.58 -10.43 -14.06
C GLY A 28 23.85 -9.33 -14.82
N THR A 29 23.53 -9.59 -16.09
CA THR A 29 22.68 -8.74 -16.91
C THR A 29 21.30 -9.37 -17.06
N VAL A 30 20.28 -8.64 -16.62
CA VAL A 30 18.87 -9.04 -16.81
C VAL A 30 18.36 -8.41 -18.09
N GLU A 31 17.73 -9.21 -18.93
CA GLU A 31 17.14 -8.79 -20.20
C GLU A 31 15.68 -9.22 -20.28
N VAL A 32 14.82 -8.31 -20.72
CA VAL A 32 13.42 -8.58 -21.05
C VAL A 32 13.28 -8.58 -22.57
N ARG A 33 12.73 -9.67 -23.12
CA ARG A 33 12.56 -9.86 -24.56
C ARG A 33 11.09 -10.07 -24.90
N CYS A 34 10.57 -9.29 -25.85
CA CYS A 34 9.26 -9.48 -26.44
C CYS A 34 9.37 -10.00 -27.88
N PRO A 35 8.42 -10.84 -28.36
CA PRO A 35 8.47 -11.37 -29.73
C PRO A 35 8.39 -10.33 -30.85
N ASP A 36 7.82 -9.16 -30.56
CA ASP A 36 7.68 -8.04 -31.49
C ASP A 36 8.94 -7.15 -31.58
N GLY A 37 10.01 -7.52 -30.85
CA GLY A 37 11.26 -6.78 -30.80
C GLY A 37 11.32 -5.71 -29.71
N ALA A 38 10.22 -5.48 -28.97
CA ALA A 38 10.27 -4.67 -27.76
C ALA A 38 11.16 -5.37 -26.71
N GLY A 39 11.81 -4.59 -25.85
CA GLY A 39 12.72 -5.15 -24.87
C GLY A 39 13.57 -4.12 -24.16
N GLY A 40 14.48 -4.62 -23.34
CA GLY A 40 15.46 -3.82 -22.62
C GLY A 40 16.38 -4.70 -21.78
N SER A 41 17.48 -4.13 -21.30
CA SER A 41 18.37 -4.82 -20.38
C SER A 41 18.91 -3.88 -19.30
N SER A 42 19.29 -4.46 -18.16
CA SER A 42 19.98 -3.77 -17.08
C SER A 42 20.93 -4.73 -16.37
N GLY A 43 22.14 -4.26 -16.08
CA GLY A 43 23.02 -4.93 -15.12
C GLY A 43 22.45 -4.86 -13.71
N THR A 44 22.67 -5.90 -12.91
CA THR A 44 22.26 -5.93 -11.49
C THR A 44 23.05 -4.95 -10.64
N PHE A 45 22.46 -4.42 -9.57
CA PHE A 45 23.16 -3.76 -8.46
C PHE A 45 23.05 -4.60 -7.19
N GLN A 46 24.04 -4.53 -6.31
CA GLN A 46 24.02 -5.27 -5.05
C GLN A 46 23.54 -4.40 -3.87
N VAL A 47 22.71 -4.97 -3.00
CA VAL A 47 22.37 -4.44 -1.67
C VAL A 47 22.36 -5.61 -0.69
N CYS A 48 23.12 -5.50 0.40
CA CYS A 48 23.26 -6.51 1.45
C CYS A 48 23.58 -7.92 0.93
N GLY A 49 24.34 -8.04 -0.16
CA GLY A 49 24.68 -9.33 -0.78
C GLY A 49 23.61 -9.91 -1.74
N HIS A 50 22.50 -9.22 -1.93
CA HIS A 50 21.46 -9.57 -2.91
C HIS A 50 21.61 -8.74 -4.19
N HIS A 51 21.17 -9.29 -5.33
CA HIS A 51 21.37 -8.69 -6.64
C HIS A 51 20.04 -8.35 -7.30
N TYR A 52 19.81 -7.07 -7.58
CA TYR A 52 18.55 -6.56 -8.10
C TYR A 52 18.72 -5.90 -9.46
N ALA A 53 17.72 -5.99 -10.31
CA ALA A 53 17.67 -5.31 -11.59
C ALA A 53 16.32 -4.65 -11.81
N LEU A 54 16.35 -3.49 -12.45
CA LEU A 54 15.19 -2.75 -12.90
C LEU A 54 15.32 -2.52 -14.40
N VAL A 55 14.59 -3.30 -15.19
CA VAL A 55 14.68 -3.29 -16.65
C VAL A 55 13.59 -2.41 -17.23
N ARG A 56 14.00 -1.32 -17.90
CA ARG A 56 13.11 -0.50 -18.72
C ARG A 56 12.91 -1.17 -20.07
N VAL A 57 11.69 -1.64 -20.32
CA VAL A 57 11.24 -2.18 -21.60
C VAL A 57 10.76 -1.02 -22.46
N THR A 58 11.22 -0.94 -23.70
CA THR A 58 10.83 0.11 -24.66
C THR A 58 10.41 -0.51 -26.00
N GLY A 59 9.74 0.28 -26.83
CA GLY A 59 9.27 -0.16 -28.14
C GLY A 59 7.98 -0.97 -28.09
N LEU A 60 7.25 -0.94 -26.96
CA LEU A 60 5.96 -1.61 -26.86
C LEU A 60 4.93 -0.89 -27.74
N THR A 61 4.06 -1.68 -28.38
CA THR A 61 2.94 -1.13 -29.14
C THR A 61 1.84 -0.70 -28.18
N PRO A 62 1.25 0.50 -28.29
CA PRO A 62 0.12 0.92 -27.46
C PRO A 62 -1.12 0.03 -27.66
N GLY A 63 -1.86 -0.25 -26.59
CA GLY A 63 -3.11 -1.01 -26.62
C GLY A 63 -2.97 -2.50 -26.87
N THR A 64 -1.78 -3.08 -26.70
CA THR A 64 -1.52 -4.50 -26.93
C THR A 64 -1.19 -5.23 -25.63
N ALA A 65 -1.40 -6.55 -25.65
CA ALA A 65 -0.91 -7.48 -24.64
C ALA A 65 0.30 -8.22 -25.20
N THR A 66 1.51 -7.74 -24.90
CA THR A 66 2.74 -8.30 -25.47
C THR A 66 3.33 -9.32 -24.49
N PRO A 67 3.41 -10.62 -24.85
CA PRO A 67 4.09 -11.60 -24.00
C PRO A 67 5.59 -11.30 -23.91
N TYR A 68 6.22 -11.67 -22.80
CA TYR A 68 7.64 -11.44 -22.62
C TYR A 68 8.33 -12.58 -21.88
N GLU A 69 9.64 -12.68 -22.10
CA GLU A 69 10.53 -13.56 -21.36
C GLU A 69 11.58 -12.74 -20.60
N VAL A 70 12.09 -13.29 -19.50
CA VAL A 70 13.24 -12.73 -18.78
C VAL A 70 14.44 -13.65 -18.92
N HIS A 71 15.58 -13.07 -19.24
CA HIS A 71 16.85 -13.75 -19.40
C HIS A 71 17.88 -13.16 -18.43
N VAL A 72 18.76 -13.99 -17.88
CA VAL A 72 19.93 -13.57 -17.10
C VAL A 72 21.16 -14.12 -17.81
N ASP A 73 22.05 -13.23 -18.24
CA ASP A 73 23.26 -13.58 -19.00
C ASP A 73 22.99 -14.50 -20.21
N GLY A 74 21.84 -14.29 -20.85
CA GLY A 74 21.39 -15.05 -22.04
C GLY A 74 20.63 -16.34 -21.73
N GLU A 75 20.54 -16.77 -20.48
CA GLU A 75 19.73 -17.91 -20.07
C GLU A 75 18.31 -17.48 -19.69
N ARG A 76 17.28 -18.12 -20.25
CA ARG A 76 15.89 -17.81 -19.92
C ARG A 76 15.55 -18.27 -18.50
N VAL A 77 15.17 -17.33 -17.65
CA VAL A 77 14.79 -17.56 -16.25
C VAL A 77 13.31 -17.27 -15.96
N TRP A 78 12.58 -16.67 -16.91
CA TRP A 78 11.12 -16.54 -16.84
C TRP A 78 10.46 -16.68 -18.22
N PRO A 79 9.33 -17.41 -18.33
CA PRO A 79 8.67 -18.19 -17.27
C PRO A 79 9.54 -19.34 -16.76
N LEU A 80 9.34 -19.74 -15.50
CA LEU A 80 10.07 -20.87 -14.92
C LEU A 80 9.63 -22.17 -15.61
N ALA A 81 10.59 -23.03 -15.97
CA ALA A 81 10.31 -24.30 -16.64
C ALA A 81 9.70 -25.38 -15.72
N ARG A 82 9.73 -25.17 -14.40
CA ARG A 82 9.21 -26.10 -13.40
C ARG A 82 7.74 -25.82 -13.10
N GLU A 83 6.98 -26.88 -12.80
CA GLU A 83 5.61 -26.74 -12.28
C GLU A 83 5.56 -25.84 -11.03
N PRO A 84 4.46 -25.08 -10.84
CA PRO A 84 3.25 -25.03 -11.67
C PRO A 84 3.32 -24.00 -12.82
N PHE A 85 4.46 -23.34 -13.04
CA PHE A 85 4.54 -22.17 -13.93
C PHE A 85 4.18 -22.43 -15.40
N PRO A 86 4.52 -23.58 -16.01
CA PRO A 86 4.06 -23.94 -17.35
C PRO A 86 2.53 -24.06 -17.50
N SER A 87 1.79 -24.21 -16.40
CA SER A 87 0.32 -24.29 -16.43
C SER A 87 -0.37 -22.91 -16.50
N PHE A 88 0.35 -21.83 -16.16
CA PHE A 88 -0.17 -20.48 -16.30
C PHE A 88 -0.04 -19.97 -17.74
N PRO A 89 -0.93 -19.05 -18.18
CA PRO A 89 -0.71 -18.32 -19.43
C PRO A 89 0.61 -17.53 -19.42
N PRO A 90 1.17 -17.19 -20.58
CA PRO A 90 2.34 -16.33 -20.65
C PRO A 90 2.12 -15.01 -19.89
N SER A 91 3.16 -14.57 -19.17
CA SER A 91 3.17 -13.21 -18.62
C SER A 91 3.18 -12.21 -19.76
N VAL A 92 2.37 -11.16 -19.64
CA VAL A 92 2.19 -10.15 -20.69
C VAL A 92 2.37 -8.76 -20.10
N ILE A 93 2.92 -7.85 -20.90
CA ILE A 93 2.89 -6.42 -20.65
C ILE A 93 1.69 -5.87 -21.43
N ARG A 94 0.66 -5.41 -20.72
CA ARG A 94 -0.51 -4.77 -21.33
C ARG A 94 -0.37 -3.26 -21.29
N THR A 95 -0.15 -2.65 -22.46
CA THR A 95 -0.10 -1.19 -22.60
C THR A 95 -1.51 -0.62 -22.77
N PRO A 96 -1.81 0.57 -22.23
CA PRO A 96 -3.10 1.22 -22.41
C PRO A 96 -3.34 1.57 -23.88
N ALA A 97 -4.58 1.42 -24.35
CA ALA A 97 -4.98 1.66 -25.74
C ALA A 97 -5.17 3.15 -26.10
N GLY A 98 -4.91 4.05 -25.16
CA GLY A 98 -5.21 5.47 -25.30
C GLY A 98 -6.71 5.79 -25.25
N ASP A 99 -7.54 4.83 -24.83
CA ASP A 99 -8.93 5.09 -24.48
C ASP A 99 -9.04 5.70 -23.07
N ASP A 100 -10.24 6.16 -22.73
CA ASP A 100 -10.53 6.82 -21.45
C ASP A 100 -10.86 5.81 -20.33
N ARG A 101 -10.39 4.55 -20.45
CA ARG A 101 -10.70 3.47 -19.53
C ARG A 101 -9.52 3.18 -18.60
N ALA A 102 -9.84 2.91 -17.35
CA ALA A 102 -8.91 2.32 -16.39
C ALA A 102 -9.66 1.45 -15.39
N ARG A 103 -9.07 0.29 -15.08
CA ARG A 103 -9.54 -0.64 -14.05
C ARG A 103 -8.48 -0.78 -12.97
N ILE A 104 -8.78 -0.25 -11.80
CA ILE A 104 -7.85 -0.13 -10.69
C ILE A 104 -8.36 -1.02 -9.57
N SER A 105 -7.67 -2.13 -9.30
CA SER A 105 -7.98 -3.01 -8.17
C SER A 105 -7.11 -2.63 -6.98
N PHE A 106 -7.64 -2.71 -5.76
CA PHE A 106 -6.89 -2.32 -4.57
C PHE A 106 -7.32 -3.06 -3.31
N GLY A 107 -6.39 -3.12 -2.35
CA GLY A 107 -6.58 -3.62 -1.00
C GLY A 107 -5.29 -3.52 -0.17
N SER A 108 -5.32 -3.92 1.09
CA SER A 108 -4.16 -3.98 2.00
C SER A 108 -4.22 -5.21 2.91
N CYS A 109 -3.26 -5.37 3.82
CA CYS A 109 -3.27 -6.37 4.90
C CYS A 109 -3.31 -7.79 4.33
N ARG A 110 -2.17 -8.20 3.77
CA ARG A 110 -1.99 -9.53 3.19
C ARG A 110 -0.92 -10.30 3.97
N TRP A 111 -1.36 -11.24 4.80
CA TRP A 111 -0.50 -12.33 5.24
C TRP A 111 -0.14 -13.21 4.05
N ALA A 112 1.09 -13.74 4.03
CA ALA A 112 1.45 -14.72 3.03
C ALA A 112 0.56 -15.97 3.17
N SER A 113 0.12 -16.51 2.03
CA SER A 113 -0.62 -17.77 2.03
C SER A 113 0.29 -18.90 2.48
N PRO A 114 -0.21 -19.84 3.30
CA PRO A 114 0.57 -21.02 3.64
C PRO A 114 0.82 -21.89 2.39
N PRO A 115 1.81 -22.80 2.44
CA PRO A 115 2.06 -23.74 1.36
C PRO A 115 0.80 -24.50 0.92
N THR A 116 0.75 -24.86 -0.36
CA THR A 116 -0.41 -25.56 -0.93
C THR A 116 -0.72 -26.86 -0.16
N GLY A 117 -1.94 -26.94 0.38
CA GLY A 117 -2.43 -28.11 1.12
C GLY A 117 -2.33 -27.98 2.64
N GLU A 118 -1.72 -26.92 3.15
CA GLU A 118 -1.71 -26.61 4.58
C GLU A 118 -2.97 -25.83 5.00
N PRO A 119 -3.38 -25.92 6.27
CA PRO A 119 -4.52 -25.16 6.77
C PRO A 119 -4.27 -23.65 6.69
N ASP A 120 -5.23 -22.93 6.10
CA ASP A 120 -5.23 -21.48 6.08
C ASP A 120 -6.16 -20.93 7.17
N PRO A 121 -5.63 -20.40 8.28
CA PRO A 121 -6.45 -19.92 9.38
C PRO A 121 -7.22 -18.63 9.04
N VAL A 122 -6.79 -17.87 8.03
CA VAL A 122 -7.40 -16.59 7.64
C VAL A 122 -8.30 -16.70 6.41
N GLY A 123 -8.35 -17.87 5.78
CA GLY A 123 -9.21 -18.19 4.66
C GLY A 123 -8.61 -17.75 3.32
N PRO A 124 -9.30 -17.94 2.18
CA PRO A 124 -8.67 -17.83 0.87
C PRO A 124 -8.09 -16.44 0.56
N ASP A 125 -6.89 -16.39 -0.03
CA ASP A 125 -6.25 -15.16 -0.52
C ASP A 125 -6.99 -14.59 -1.74
N ALA A 126 -7.30 -13.29 -1.68
CA ALA A 126 -7.94 -12.57 -2.77
C ALA A 126 -7.03 -12.34 -3.99
N LEU A 127 -5.71 -12.25 -3.81
CA LEU A 127 -4.75 -12.19 -4.93
C LEU A 127 -4.65 -13.54 -5.64
N ASP A 128 -4.65 -14.65 -4.92
CA ASP A 128 -4.73 -15.99 -5.51
C ASP A 128 -6.00 -16.16 -6.34
N ALA A 129 -7.13 -15.72 -5.79
CA ALA A 129 -8.42 -15.76 -6.46
C ALA A 129 -8.42 -14.92 -7.74
N LEU A 130 -7.77 -13.75 -7.70
CA LEU A 130 -7.59 -12.87 -8.86
C LEU A 130 -6.69 -13.53 -9.91
N ALA A 131 -5.55 -14.08 -9.51
CA ALA A 131 -4.62 -14.79 -10.38
C ALA A 131 -5.33 -15.94 -11.10
N LYS A 132 -6.06 -16.78 -10.36
CA LYS A 132 -6.84 -17.90 -10.92
C LYS A 132 -7.91 -17.42 -11.91
N ARG A 133 -8.60 -16.30 -11.62
CA ARG A 133 -9.58 -15.71 -12.54
C ARG A 133 -8.94 -15.27 -13.85
N ILE A 134 -7.82 -14.54 -13.79
CA ILE A 134 -7.12 -14.06 -14.99
C ILE A 134 -6.52 -15.23 -15.76
N ALA A 135 -5.96 -16.23 -15.08
CA ALA A 135 -5.40 -17.41 -15.72
C ALA A 135 -6.46 -18.24 -16.47
N ALA A 136 -7.67 -18.32 -15.93
CA ALA A 136 -8.79 -19.05 -16.54
C ALA A 136 -9.39 -18.34 -17.77
N ASP A 137 -9.26 -17.01 -17.85
CA ASP A 137 -9.72 -16.21 -18.99
C ASP A 137 -8.72 -15.07 -19.29
N PRO A 138 -7.60 -15.37 -19.99
CA PRO A 138 -6.51 -14.41 -20.21
C PRO A 138 -6.89 -13.17 -21.02
N GLU A 139 -7.96 -13.27 -21.81
CA GLU A 139 -8.55 -12.17 -22.59
C GLU A 139 -9.74 -11.51 -21.88
N GLY A 140 -10.10 -12.00 -20.69
CA GLY A 140 -11.20 -11.51 -19.88
C GLY A 140 -10.89 -10.24 -19.09
N GLU A 141 -11.80 -9.90 -18.18
CA GLU A 141 -11.63 -8.73 -17.29
C GLU A 141 -10.44 -8.93 -16.34
N ARG A 142 -9.49 -7.99 -16.38
CA ARG A 142 -8.35 -7.90 -15.46
C ARG A 142 -8.04 -6.45 -15.10
N PRO A 143 -7.37 -6.20 -13.96
CA PRO A 143 -6.94 -4.85 -13.60
C PRO A 143 -5.84 -4.36 -14.54
N ASP A 144 -5.86 -3.06 -14.83
CA ASP A 144 -4.75 -2.35 -15.48
C ASP A 144 -3.63 -2.06 -14.47
N VAL A 145 -4.00 -1.92 -13.19
CA VAL A 145 -3.06 -1.79 -12.07
C VAL A 145 -3.67 -2.37 -10.79
N LEU A 146 -2.83 -2.96 -9.95
CA LEU A 146 -3.14 -3.37 -8.58
C LEU A 146 -2.45 -2.41 -7.60
N LEU A 147 -3.23 -1.75 -6.74
CA LEU A 147 -2.74 -0.88 -5.68
C LEU A 147 -2.75 -1.64 -4.35
N LEU A 148 -1.59 -1.79 -3.73
CA LEU A 148 -1.45 -2.42 -2.41
C LEU A 148 -1.16 -1.33 -1.39
N LEU A 149 -2.11 -1.11 -0.47
CA LEU A 149 -2.18 0.07 0.39
C LEU A 149 -1.65 -0.21 1.81
N GLY A 150 -0.59 -0.99 1.92
CA GLY A 150 0.04 -1.31 3.21
C GLY A 150 0.00 -2.80 3.56
N ASP A 151 0.87 -3.20 4.47
CA ASP A 151 0.97 -4.55 5.04
C ASP A 151 1.18 -5.64 3.98
N GLN A 152 2.22 -5.49 3.18
CA GLN A 152 2.62 -6.43 2.13
C GLN A 152 3.45 -7.57 2.73
N VAL A 153 4.10 -7.30 3.87
CA VAL A 153 4.81 -8.24 4.74
C VAL A 153 4.50 -7.89 6.19
N TYR A 154 4.64 -8.87 7.10
CA TYR A 154 4.42 -8.69 8.53
C TYR A 154 5.69 -9.02 9.30
N ALA A 155 6.44 -7.98 9.66
CA ALA A 155 7.77 -8.13 10.25
C ALA A 155 7.73 -8.53 11.74
N ASP A 156 6.59 -8.35 12.39
CA ASP A 156 6.32 -8.54 13.80
C ASP A 156 5.37 -9.72 14.08
N GLU A 157 4.49 -10.04 13.14
CA GLU A 157 3.63 -11.22 13.18
C GLU A 157 4.06 -12.28 12.15
N THR A 158 5.12 -13.02 12.48
CA THR A 158 5.71 -14.01 11.57
C THR A 158 4.97 -15.34 11.56
N SER A 159 4.94 -16.01 10.40
CA SER A 159 4.42 -17.37 10.26
C SER A 159 5.26 -18.38 11.05
N ASP A 160 4.71 -19.56 11.31
CA ASP A 160 5.46 -20.62 11.99
C ASP A 160 6.67 -21.10 11.17
N ALA A 161 6.56 -21.15 9.84
CA ALA A 161 7.68 -21.47 8.96
C ALA A 161 8.80 -20.41 9.04
N THR A 162 8.43 -19.13 9.06
CA THR A 162 9.38 -18.03 9.26
C THR A 162 10.02 -18.12 10.64
N LYS A 163 9.27 -18.41 11.71
CA LYS A 163 9.82 -18.61 13.06
C LYS A 163 10.86 -19.73 13.11
N GLU A 164 10.58 -20.87 12.46
CA GLU A 164 11.53 -21.98 12.37
C GLU A 164 12.81 -21.57 11.63
N TRP A 165 12.69 -20.84 10.52
CA TRP A 165 13.83 -20.32 9.78
C TRP A 165 14.65 -19.31 10.59
N LEU A 166 14.00 -18.41 11.32
CA LEU A 166 14.65 -17.45 12.23
C LEU A 166 15.40 -18.16 13.36
N ALA A 167 14.81 -19.20 13.96
CA ALA A 167 15.42 -19.98 15.04
C ALA A 167 16.70 -20.72 14.59
N ALA A 168 16.82 -21.03 13.30
CA ALA A 168 18.04 -21.62 12.74
C ALA A 168 19.17 -20.58 12.57
N ARG A 169 18.87 -19.28 12.60
CA ARG A 169 19.82 -18.19 12.36
C ARG A 169 20.28 -17.49 13.65
N ARG A 170 19.39 -17.34 14.62
CA ARG A 170 19.67 -16.65 15.89
C ARG A 170 18.79 -17.16 17.02
N ASP A 171 19.19 -16.87 18.25
CA ASP A 171 18.43 -17.20 19.46
C ASP A 171 17.17 -16.31 19.55
N LEU A 172 15.98 -16.93 19.47
CA LEU A 172 14.69 -16.22 19.56
C LEU A 172 14.28 -15.90 21.00
N SER A 173 15.04 -16.31 22.00
CA SER A 173 14.84 -15.82 23.38
C SER A 173 15.40 -14.41 23.57
N GLU A 174 16.32 -13.98 22.69
CA GLU A 174 16.85 -12.62 22.65
C GLU A 174 15.97 -11.71 21.77
N PRO A 175 15.83 -10.42 22.11
CA PRO A 175 15.10 -9.46 21.27
C PRO A 175 15.66 -9.39 19.82
N PRO A 176 14.80 -9.20 18.80
CA PRO A 176 13.35 -8.96 18.86
C PRO A 176 12.50 -10.24 18.93
N GLY A 177 13.07 -11.36 19.40
CA GLY A 177 12.37 -12.63 19.55
C GLY A 177 12.06 -13.25 18.19
N SER A 178 10.81 -13.71 17.99
CA SER A 178 10.35 -14.29 16.73
C SER A 178 10.08 -13.30 15.60
N GLN A 179 10.28 -12.00 15.83
CA GLN A 179 10.09 -10.96 14.83
C GLN A 179 11.36 -10.75 14.00
N VAL A 180 11.27 -10.19 12.80
CA VAL A 180 12.40 -9.90 11.90
C VAL A 180 13.40 -8.87 12.48
N ALA A 181 14.70 -9.02 12.23
CA ALA A 181 15.73 -8.18 12.86
C ALA A 181 16.59 -7.40 11.86
N ASP A 182 16.85 -7.97 10.67
CA ASP A 182 17.80 -7.44 9.71
C ASP A 182 17.33 -7.58 8.26
N TYR A 183 18.13 -7.08 7.31
CA TYR A 183 17.79 -7.04 5.89
C TYR A 183 17.56 -8.44 5.29
N GLU A 184 18.36 -9.44 5.65
CA GLU A 184 18.20 -10.81 5.14
C GLU A 184 16.88 -11.40 5.64
N GLU A 185 16.55 -11.17 6.91
CA GLU A 185 15.26 -11.59 7.48
C GLU A 185 14.07 -10.86 6.83
N TYR A 186 14.21 -9.59 6.43
CA TYR A 186 13.22 -8.91 5.60
C TYR A 186 13.08 -9.54 4.21
N THR A 187 14.18 -9.90 3.54
CA THR A 187 14.09 -10.57 2.23
C THR A 187 13.33 -11.89 2.31
N HIS A 188 13.46 -12.61 3.44
CA HIS A 188 12.70 -13.83 3.68
C HIS A 188 11.19 -13.60 3.68
N LEU A 189 10.70 -12.50 4.28
CA LEU A 189 9.28 -12.16 4.25
C LEU A 189 8.77 -11.90 2.82
N TYR A 190 9.57 -11.24 1.99
CA TYR A 190 9.22 -11.03 0.57
C TYR A 190 9.22 -12.35 -0.21
N TYR A 191 10.12 -13.28 0.11
CA TYR A 191 10.08 -14.63 -0.48
C TYR A 191 8.82 -15.38 -0.07
N GLU A 192 8.49 -15.38 1.22
CA GLU A 192 7.27 -16.02 1.73
C GLU A 192 6.02 -15.41 1.05
N SER A 193 5.96 -14.08 0.96
CA SER A 193 4.82 -13.35 0.40
C SER A 193 4.70 -13.51 -1.12
N TRP A 194 5.80 -13.45 -1.88
CA TRP A 194 5.77 -13.30 -3.34
C TRP A 194 6.27 -14.52 -4.14
N LEU A 195 6.77 -15.58 -3.49
CA LEU A 195 7.09 -16.85 -4.16
C LEU A 195 5.88 -17.78 -4.31
N ASP A 196 4.75 -17.47 -3.67
CA ASP A 196 3.50 -18.15 -3.98
C ASP A 196 3.29 -18.15 -5.52
N PRO A 197 3.06 -19.32 -6.16
CA PRO A 197 3.04 -19.36 -7.62
C PRO A 197 1.94 -18.51 -8.27
N GLN A 198 0.78 -18.38 -7.63
CA GLN A 198 -0.32 -17.57 -8.14
C GLN A 198 0.01 -16.08 -8.04
N VAL A 199 0.50 -15.61 -6.89
CA VAL A 199 0.92 -14.23 -6.68
C VAL A 199 2.13 -13.88 -7.54
N ARG A 200 3.15 -14.75 -7.61
CA ARG A 200 4.33 -14.53 -8.46
C ARG A 200 3.94 -14.35 -9.92
N TRP A 201 3.03 -15.20 -10.42
CA TRP A 201 2.51 -15.05 -11.78
C TRP A 201 1.68 -13.78 -11.93
N LEU A 202 0.77 -13.47 -11.00
CA LEU A 202 -0.05 -12.26 -11.04
C LEU A 202 0.82 -11.00 -11.10
N LEU A 203 1.83 -10.89 -10.23
CA LEU A 203 2.76 -9.76 -10.18
C LEU A 203 3.63 -9.65 -11.44
N SER A 204 3.85 -10.74 -12.17
CA SER A 204 4.57 -10.70 -13.45
C SER A 204 3.74 -10.13 -14.60
N THR A 205 2.41 -10.05 -14.47
CA THR A 205 1.53 -9.65 -15.59
C THR A 205 0.67 -8.44 -15.26
N VAL A 206 0.36 -8.18 -13.98
CA VAL A 206 -0.41 -6.99 -13.56
C VAL A 206 0.54 -5.97 -12.93
N PRO A 207 0.61 -4.74 -13.46
CA PRO A 207 1.39 -3.65 -12.86
C PRO A 207 0.96 -3.40 -11.41
N THR A 208 1.92 -3.14 -10.54
CA THR A 208 1.66 -2.95 -9.10
C THR A 208 2.22 -1.63 -8.59
N CYS A 209 1.42 -0.93 -7.80
CA CYS A 209 1.82 0.26 -7.04
C CYS A 209 1.60 -0.04 -5.55
N MET A 210 2.58 0.29 -4.72
CA MET A 210 2.60 -0.08 -3.31
C MET A 210 2.86 1.14 -2.42
N ILE A 211 2.37 1.12 -1.20
CA ILE A 211 2.84 1.94 -0.09
C ILE A 211 2.88 1.01 1.13
N PHE A 212 3.86 1.15 2.01
CA PHE A 212 3.94 0.41 3.28
C PHE A 212 2.89 0.87 4.30
N ASP A 213 2.67 0.04 5.30
CA ASP A 213 2.07 0.43 6.59
C ASP A 213 3.05 0.14 7.74
N ASP A 214 2.54 0.06 8.97
CA ASP A 214 3.32 -0.29 10.15
C ASP A 214 3.84 -1.71 10.12
N HIS A 215 3.07 -2.76 9.78
CA HIS A 215 3.58 -4.14 9.86
C HIS A 215 4.74 -4.42 8.89
N ASP A 216 4.94 -3.60 7.85
CA ASP A 216 6.16 -3.60 7.02
C ASP A 216 7.42 -3.28 7.85
N VAL A 217 7.27 -2.62 9.02
CA VAL A 217 8.34 -2.30 9.97
C VAL A 217 8.10 -2.94 11.32
N ILE A 218 7.01 -2.62 12.03
CA ILE A 218 6.48 -3.22 13.27
C ILE A 218 5.12 -2.56 13.55
N ASP A 219 4.16 -3.29 14.13
CA ASP A 219 2.90 -2.72 14.63
C ASP A 219 3.13 -1.42 15.41
N ASP A 220 2.24 -0.44 15.20
CA ASP A 220 2.28 0.87 15.84
C ASP A 220 3.51 1.74 15.42
N TRP A 221 4.20 1.40 14.32
CA TRP A 221 5.38 2.13 13.88
C TRP A 221 5.07 3.62 13.67
N ASN A 222 5.84 4.47 14.36
CA ASN A 222 5.66 5.91 14.41
C ASN A 222 4.31 6.35 15.00
N THR A 223 3.75 5.61 15.96
CA THR A 223 2.51 6.02 16.67
C THR A 223 2.73 7.23 17.59
N SER A 224 3.91 7.44 18.21
CA SER A 224 4.18 8.63 19.03
C SER A 224 5.66 8.92 19.27
N ALA A 225 5.99 10.15 19.69
CA ALA A 225 7.35 10.51 20.04
C ALA A 225 7.90 9.65 21.19
N SER A 226 7.10 9.40 22.24
CA SER A 226 7.49 8.53 23.34
C SER A 226 7.64 7.07 22.93
N TRP A 227 6.83 6.58 21.98
CA TRP A 227 7.04 5.26 21.41
C TRP A 227 8.38 5.19 20.67
N VAL A 228 8.71 6.20 19.86
CA VAL A 228 9.99 6.25 19.13
C VAL A 228 11.18 6.32 20.09
N GLU A 229 11.08 7.10 21.18
CA GLU A 229 12.09 7.15 22.23
C GLU A 229 12.32 5.78 22.88
N ASP A 230 11.24 5.08 23.26
CA ASP A 230 11.31 3.73 23.83
C ASP A 230 11.97 2.74 22.86
N MET A 231 11.58 2.77 21.59
CA MET A 231 12.14 1.88 20.56
C MET A 231 13.61 2.16 20.31
N ARG A 232 14.01 3.44 20.20
CA ARG A 232 15.42 3.84 20.06
C ARG A 232 16.28 3.48 21.26
N ALA A 233 15.70 3.27 22.44
CA ALA A 233 16.42 2.79 23.61
C ALA A 233 16.69 1.28 23.59
N THR A 234 16.02 0.52 22.72
CA THR A 234 16.31 -0.92 22.53
C THR A 234 17.59 -1.12 21.72
N SER A 235 18.27 -2.25 21.94
CA SER A 235 19.53 -2.58 21.25
C SER A 235 19.36 -2.99 19.79
N TRP A 236 18.15 -3.39 19.38
CA TRP A 236 17.89 -4.03 18.08
C TRP A 236 17.14 -3.11 17.11
N TRP A 237 16.44 -2.08 17.61
CA TRP A 237 15.57 -1.24 16.77
C TRP A 237 16.29 -0.59 15.60
N ARG A 238 17.53 -0.12 15.82
CA ARG A 238 18.28 0.61 14.79
C ARG A 238 18.50 -0.24 13.55
N ASP A 239 18.88 -1.50 13.70
CA ASP A 239 19.11 -2.39 12.55
C ASP A 239 17.78 -2.79 11.89
N ARG A 240 16.73 -3.04 12.68
CA ARG A 240 15.38 -3.32 12.19
C ARG A 240 14.86 -2.20 11.31
N VAL A 241 14.76 -0.97 11.83
CA VAL A 241 14.13 0.15 11.12
C VAL A 241 14.89 0.51 9.85
N LEU A 242 16.23 0.47 9.87
CA LEU A 242 17.04 0.69 8.68
C LEU A 242 16.78 -0.39 7.64
N SER A 243 16.78 -1.66 8.06
CA SER A 243 16.56 -2.79 7.15
C SER A 243 15.16 -2.78 6.55
N GLY A 244 14.14 -2.40 7.33
CA GLY A 244 12.77 -2.21 6.87
C GLY A 244 12.68 -1.14 5.78
N LEU A 245 13.27 0.04 6.02
CA LEU A 245 13.30 1.13 5.02
C LEU A 245 14.10 0.77 3.76
N MET A 246 15.25 0.11 3.92
CA MET A 246 16.07 -0.36 2.79
C MET A 246 15.31 -1.40 1.95
N SER A 247 14.68 -2.39 2.59
CA SER A 247 13.93 -3.42 1.88
C SER A 247 12.67 -2.84 1.23
N TYR A 248 11.95 -1.95 1.90
CA TYR A 248 10.84 -1.20 1.31
C TYR A 248 11.27 -0.44 0.05
N TRP A 249 12.42 0.24 0.08
CA TRP A 249 12.94 0.94 -1.10
C TRP A 249 13.15 -0.01 -2.28
N VAL A 250 13.85 -1.13 -2.07
CA VAL A 250 14.19 -2.07 -3.16
C VAL A 250 12.97 -2.84 -3.68
N TYR A 251 12.17 -3.43 -2.79
CA TYR A 251 11.09 -4.34 -3.16
C TYR A 251 9.82 -3.59 -3.57
N GLN A 252 9.52 -2.44 -2.95
CA GLN A 252 8.25 -1.74 -3.15
C GLN A 252 8.42 -0.37 -3.83
N HIS A 253 9.14 0.57 -3.22
CA HIS A 253 9.14 1.98 -3.64
C HIS A 253 9.78 2.21 -5.01
N LEU A 254 10.94 1.61 -5.28
CA LEU A 254 11.69 1.82 -6.53
C LEU A 254 10.84 1.50 -7.77
N GLY A 255 9.98 0.48 -7.68
CA GLY A 255 9.07 0.12 -8.77
C GLY A 255 7.85 1.02 -8.93
N ASN A 256 7.52 1.86 -7.94
CA ASN A 256 6.39 2.77 -8.04
C ASN A 256 6.67 3.95 -8.99
N LEU A 257 7.95 4.36 -9.04
CA LEU A 257 8.45 5.51 -9.77
C LEU A 257 8.32 5.34 -11.29
N SER A 258 8.10 6.44 -12.01
CA SER A 258 8.16 6.40 -13.47
C SER A 258 9.61 6.26 -13.95
N PRO A 259 9.85 5.78 -15.19
CA PRO A 259 11.20 5.76 -15.76
C PRO A 259 11.90 7.13 -15.70
N ALA A 260 11.16 8.22 -15.90
CA ALA A 260 11.70 9.57 -15.80
C ALA A 260 12.09 9.95 -14.37
N ASP A 261 11.27 9.56 -13.39
CA ASP A 261 11.59 9.79 -11.98
C ASP A 261 12.83 8.99 -11.56
N ILE A 262 12.92 7.71 -11.95
CA ILE A 262 14.07 6.82 -11.67
C ILE A 262 15.38 7.38 -12.24
N GLU A 263 15.33 7.99 -13.43
CA GLU A 263 16.50 8.63 -14.07
C GLU A 263 17.04 9.80 -13.25
N THR A 264 16.18 10.47 -12.48
CA THR A 264 16.55 11.64 -11.65
C THR A 264 16.61 11.35 -10.15
N ASP A 265 16.24 10.13 -9.73
CA ASP A 265 16.19 9.75 -8.32
C ASP A 265 17.60 9.69 -7.71
N PRO A 266 17.90 10.53 -6.70
CA PRO A 266 19.24 10.61 -6.13
C PRO A 266 19.66 9.34 -5.39
N VAL A 267 18.71 8.57 -4.84
CA VAL A 267 18.99 7.32 -4.12
C VAL A 267 19.39 6.23 -5.10
N HIS A 268 18.61 6.03 -6.15
CA HIS A 268 18.91 5.11 -7.25
C HIS A 268 20.24 5.47 -7.90
N ALA A 269 20.47 6.75 -8.21
CA ALA A 269 21.75 7.21 -8.75
C ALA A 269 22.92 6.90 -7.80
N ALA A 270 22.75 7.05 -6.47
CA ALA A 270 23.78 6.72 -5.49
C ALA A 270 24.06 5.22 -5.40
N VAL A 271 23.01 4.39 -5.32
CA VAL A 271 23.10 2.93 -5.29
C VAL A 271 23.77 2.37 -6.55
N ARG A 272 23.53 2.99 -7.71
CA ARG A 272 24.10 2.55 -9.01
C ARG A 272 25.55 3.02 -9.26
N LYS A 273 26.09 3.94 -8.45
CA LYS A 273 27.48 4.44 -8.62
C LYS A 273 28.53 3.39 -8.26
N THR A 274 28.20 2.41 -7.43
CA THR A 274 29.08 1.34 -6.98
C THR A 274 28.48 -0.02 -7.32
N PRO A 275 29.30 -1.08 -7.45
CA PRO A 275 28.77 -2.44 -7.62
C PRO A 275 27.90 -2.90 -6.45
N ASP A 276 28.26 -2.47 -5.23
CA ASP A 276 27.50 -2.65 -4.01
C ASP A 276 27.03 -1.29 -3.47
N GLY A 277 25.73 -1.06 -3.49
CA GLY A 277 25.07 0.17 -3.05
C GLY A 277 24.56 0.12 -1.62
N THR A 278 24.93 -0.90 -0.83
CA THR A 278 24.46 -1.10 0.55
C THR A 278 24.62 0.13 1.41
N ASP A 279 25.83 0.72 1.46
CA ASP A 279 26.10 1.87 2.31
C ASP A 279 25.29 3.10 1.87
N ALA A 280 25.18 3.34 0.56
CA ALA A 280 24.40 4.44 0.01
C ALA A 280 22.91 4.34 0.39
N LEU A 281 22.34 3.14 0.31
CA LEU A 281 20.94 2.90 0.67
C LEU A 281 20.74 2.95 2.20
N ARG A 282 21.68 2.40 2.97
CA ARG A 282 21.64 2.45 4.43
C ARG A 282 21.76 3.87 4.96
N ASP A 283 22.59 4.70 4.35
CA ASP A 283 22.68 6.14 4.64
C ASP A 283 21.37 6.86 4.31
N CYS A 284 20.71 6.48 3.22
CA CYS A 284 19.39 7.02 2.88
C CYS A 284 18.34 6.66 3.94
N ALA A 285 18.25 5.37 4.32
CA ALA A 285 17.37 4.90 5.37
C ALA A 285 17.67 5.58 6.72
N ALA A 286 18.95 5.81 7.03
CA ALA A 286 19.37 6.52 8.24
C ALA A 286 18.90 7.97 8.26
N ARG A 287 18.95 8.68 7.13
CA ARG A 287 18.41 10.04 7.03
C ARG A 287 16.89 10.05 7.16
N ALA A 288 16.20 9.13 6.48
CA ALA A 288 14.74 9.02 6.55
C ALA A 288 14.23 8.72 7.97
N GLU A 289 14.94 7.87 8.73
CA GLU A 289 14.57 7.58 10.12
C GLU A 289 14.87 8.74 11.08
N ALA A 290 15.92 9.53 10.80
CA ALA A 290 16.28 10.69 11.62
C ALA A 290 15.38 11.91 11.34
N ASP A 291 14.96 12.10 10.09
CA ASP A 291 14.20 13.24 9.62
C ASP A 291 13.20 12.81 8.52
N ALA A 292 11.92 12.89 8.84
CA ALA A 292 10.81 12.55 7.95
C ALA A 292 10.84 13.32 6.61
N THR A 293 11.44 14.52 6.59
CA THR A 293 11.53 15.36 5.38
C THR A 293 12.67 14.94 4.44
N ALA A 294 13.59 14.09 4.89
CA ALA A 294 14.79 13.75 4.13
C ALA A 294 14.52 12.86 2.91
N VAL A 295 13.42 12.10 2.92
CA VAL A 295 13.03 11.19 1.84
C VAL A 295 11.51 11.20 1.72
N ARG A 296 11.00 11.50 0.52
CA ARG A 296 9.58 11.39 0.20
C ARG A 296 9.27 10.00 -0.35
N TRP A 297 8.44 9.24 0.35
CA TRP A 297 7.96 7.93 -0.11
C TRP A 297 6.66 8.02 -0.92
N SER A 298 5.93 9.11 -0.79
CA SER A 298 4.76 9.45 -1.62
C SER A 298 5.12 9.65 -3.08
N TYR A 299 4.18 9.36 -3.97
CA TYR A 299 4.39 9.48 -5.41
C TYR A 299 3.07 9.70 -6.16
N ARG A 300 3.18 10.09 -7.43
CA ARG A 300 2.03 10.26 -8.33
C ARG A 300 2.13 9.30 -9.50
N ARG A 301 0.98 8.78 -9.93
CA ARG A 301 0.82 8.00 -11.16
C ARG A 301 -0.45 8.43 -11.88
N ASP A 302 -0.37 8.56 -13.20
CA ASP A 302 -1.54 8.82 -14.04
C ASP A 302 -1.82 7.57 -14.89
N PHE A 303 -3.07 7.10 -14.87
CA PHE A 303 -3.59 5.99 -15.66
C PHE A 303 -4.64 6.54 -16.63
N GLY A 304 -4.17 7.01 -17.79
CA GLY A 304 -5.03 7.76 -18.72
C GLY A 304 -5.58 9.02 -18.05
N ARG A 305 -6.90 9.09 -17.89
CA ARG A 305 -7.59 10.21 -17.22
C ARG A 305 -7.89 9.95 -15.73
N VAL A 306 -7.22 8.98 -15.11
CA VAL A 306 -7.28 8.75 -13.67
C VAL A 306 -5.95 9.11 -13.03
N ARG A 307 -5.96 10.07 -12.10
CA ARG A 307 -4.78 10.43 -11.32
C ARG A 307 -4.76 9.72 -9.98
N LEU A 308 -3.66 9.09 -9.64
CA LEU A 308 -3.35 8.56 -8.32
C LEU A 308 -2.26 9.43 -7.68
N VAL A 309 -2.57 9.97 -6.50
CA VAL A 309 -1.59 10.55 -5.58
C VAL A 309 -1.51 9.61 -4.37
N MET A 310 -0.44 8.84 -4.28
CA MET A 310 -0.18 7.92 -3.16
C MET A 310 0.58 8.68 -2.07
N VAL A 311 0.04 8.66 -0.85
CA VAL A 311 0.53 9.42 0.30
C VAL A 311 1.06 8.45 1.36
N ASP A 312 2.28 8.69 1.79
CA ASP A 312 2.89 8.06 2.95
C ASP A 312 2.28 8.62 4.25
N SER A 313 1.57 7.78 4.99
CA SER A 313 0.95 8.10 6.27
C SER A 313 1.70 7.51 7.48
N ARG A 314 2.94 7.04 7.31
CA ARG A 314 3.76 6.42 8.36
C ARG A 314 5.09 7.15 8.56
N ALA A 315 5.93 7.26 7.53
CA ALA A 315 7.26 7.88 7.68
C ALA A 315 7.22 9.40 7.57
N ALA A 316 6.21 9.98 6.91
CA ALA A 316 6.00 11.43 6.81
C ALA A 316 5.46 12.10 8.09
N ARG A 317 5.14 11.32 9.13
CA ARG A 317 4.50 11.83 10.36
C ARG A 317 5.43 12.77 11.13
N VAL A 318 4.89 13.89 11.61
CA VAL A 318 5.50 14.70 12.67
C VAL A 318 4.92 14.26 14.00
N LEU A 319 5.75 13.70 14.89
CA LEU A 319 5.29 13.08 16.14
C LEU A 319 5.39 13.98 17.38
N GLU A 320 6.03 15.14 17.25
CA GLU A 320 6.15 16.10 18.35
C GLU A 320 4.76 16.61 18.76
N GLU A 321 4.30 16.26 19.97
CA GLU A 321 2.90 16.46 20.41
C GLU A 321 2.37 17.89 20.25
N GLY A 322 3.22 18.90 20.39
CA GLY A 322 2.84 20.31 20.24
C GLY A 322 2.50 20.74 18.80
N ARG A 323 2.94 19.97 17.80
CA ARG A 323 2.78 20.27 16.36
C ARG A 323 2.58 19.01 15.53
N ARG A 324 1.96 17.99 16.14
CA ARG A 324 1.83 16.65 15.56
C ARG A 324 1.00 16.71 14.26
N SER A 325 1.50 16.12 13.19
CA SER A 325 0.82 16.10 11.89
C SER A 325 1.02 14.75 11.18
N MET A 326 0.01 14.31 10.42
CA MET A 326 0.08 13.06 9.65
C MET A 326 1.10 13.19 8.52
N LEU A 327 1.13 14.36 7.90
CA LEU A 327 2.09 14.75 6.88
C LEU A 327 2.88 15.94 7.43
N ASP A 328 4.19 15.97 7.23
CA ASP A 328 4.94 17.19 7.40
C ASP A 328 4.48 18.26 6.39
N ARG A 329 4.93 19.50 6.60
CA ARG A 329 4.45 20.64 5.82
C ARG A 329 4.84 20.55 4.35
N GLU A 330 6.05 20.10 4.04
CA GLU A 330 6.51 19.98 2.66
C GLU A 330 5.73 18.87 1.92
N GLU A 331 5.40 17.79 2.63
CA GLU A 331 4.58 16.71 2.11
C GLU A 331 3.12 17.13 1.90
N ALA A 332 2.54 17.89 2.83
CA ALA A 332 1.19 18.45 2.68
C ALA A 332 1.10 19.45 1.49
N ASP A 333 2.11 20.30 1.33
CA ASP A 333 2.20 21.23 0.20
C ASP A 333 2.43 20.49 -1.13
N TRP A 334 3.22 19.42 -1.13
CA TRP A 334 3.38 18.55 -2.28
C TRP A 334 2.06 17.87 -2.67
N LEU A 335 1.30 17.32 -1.71
CA LEU A 335 -0.01 16.73 -1.96
C LEU A 335 -0.96 17.74 -2.62
N ARG A 336 -1.06 18.96 -2.08
CA ARG A 336 -1.85 20.05 -2.69
C ARG A 336 -1.44 20.34 -4.12
N ALA A 337 -0.14 20.42 -4.36
CA ALA A 337 0.41 20.68 -5.69
C ALA A 337 0.04 19.55 -6.66
N GLN A 338 0.24 18.28 -6.29
CA GLN A 338 -0.07 17.15 -7.17
C GLN A 338 -1.56 16.99 -7.46
N VAL A 339 -2.41 17.31 -6.50
CA VAL A 339 -3.86 17.30 -6.67
C VAL A 339 -4.32 18.44 -7.58
N SER A 340 -3.71 19.61 -7.46
CA SER A 340 -4.11 20.82 -8.20
C SER A 340 -3.44 20.99 -9.56
N ASP A 341 -2.38 20.24 -9.82
CA ASP A 341 -1.65 20.31 -11.08
C ASP A 341 -2.54 19.87 -12.25
N ASP A 342 -2.69 20.70 -13.28
CA ASP A 342 -3.49 20.42 -14.49
C ASP A 342 -4.81 19.66 -14.23
N ARG A 343 -5.72 20.23 -13.42
CA ARG A 343 -6.97 19.55 -12.99
C ARG A 343 -7.87 19.08 -14.14
N GLY A 344 -7.78 19.72 -15.32
CA GLY A 344 -8.51 19.29 -16.52
C GLY A 344 -7.96 18.00 -17.16
N SER A 345 -6.76 17.56 -16.77
CA SER A 345 -6.09 16.38 -17.33
C SER A 345 -6.73 15.06 -16.90
N TYR A 346 -7.50 15.06 -15.82
CA TYR A 346 -8.09 13.84 -15.24
C TYR A 346 -9.59 13.99 -14.96
N ASP A 347 -10.32 12.89 -15.09
CA ASP A 347 -11.75 12.80 -14.76
C ASP A 347 -11.98 12.17 -13.38
N HIS A 348 -10.97 11.48 -12.85
CA HIS A 348 -11.03 10.81 -11.55
C HIS A 348 -9.73 11.05 -10.79
N LEU A 349 -9.85 11.54 -9.55
CA LEU A 349 -8.74 11.68 -8.62
C LEU A 349 -8.81 10.60 -7.56
N LEU A 350 -7.70 9.89 -7.35
CA LEU A 350 -7.50 8.89 -6.30
C LEU A 350 -6.41 9.40 -5.36
N VAL A 351 -6.72 9.50 -4.07
CA VAL A 351 -5.74 9.73 -3.02
C VAL A 351 -5.57 8.41 -2.26
N GLY A 352 -4.44 7.72 -2.48
CA GLY A 352 -4.11 6.49 -1.78
C GLY A 352 -3.37 6.80 -0.48
N THR A 353 -3.70 6.11 0.60
CA THR A 353 -3.02 6.20 1.91
C THR A 353 -3.19 4.86 2.60
N SER A 354 -2.25 4.46 3.45
CA SER A 354 -2.40 3.19 4.17
C SER A 354 -3.56 3.24 5.18
N LEU A 355 -3.75 4.40 5.81
CA LEU A 355 -4.74 4.60 6.88
C LEU A 355 -6.03 5.27 6.40
N PRO A 356 -7.22 4.81 6.83
CA PRO A 356 -8.47 5.49 6.54
C PRO A 356 -8.56 6.90 7.10
N TRP A 357 -9.04 7.83 6.28
CA TRP A 357 -9.35 9.21 6.69
C TRP A 357 -10.65 9.26 7.53
N LEU A 358 -11.72 8.60 7.08
CA LEU A 358 -13.06 8.58 7.69
C LEU A 358 -13.34 7.26 8.41
N LEU A 359 -13.26 7.28 9.73
CA LEU A 359 -13.44 6.12 10.60
C LEU A 359 -14.90 5.94 11.10
N PRO A 360 -15.23 4.80 11.73
CA PRO A 360 -16.42 4.69 12.56
C PRO A 360 -16.46 5.82 13.59
N HIS A 361 -17.61 6.47 13.74
CA HIS A 361 -17.72 7.74 14.49
C HIS A 361 -17.17 7.69 15.91
N LEU A 362 -17.37 6.57 16.63
CA LEU A 362 -16.83 6.44 17.98
C LEU A 362 -15.30 6.36 18.00
N ILE A 363 -14.70 5.63 17.05
CA ILE A 363 -13.24 5.49 16.97
C ILE A 363 -12.64 6.87 16.65
N HIS A 364 -13.16 7.56 15.64
CA HIS A 364 -12.74 8.92 15.30
C HIS A 364 -12.77 9.87 16.52
N ASP A 365 -13.90 9.89 17.24
CA ASP A 365 -14.07 10.79 18.38
C ASP A 365 -13.15 10.41 19.56
N VAL A 366 -12.82 9.12 19.73
CA VAL A 366 -11.90 8.62 20.76
C VAL A 366 -10.45 8.94 20.40
N GLU A 367 -10.04 8.80 19.15
CA GLU A 367 -8.69 9.16 18.68
C GLU A 367 -8.42 10.66 18.84
N ALA A 368 -9.34 11.50 18.35
CA ALA A 368 -9.23 12.94 18.49
C ALA A 368 -9.21 13.35 19.98
N TRP A 369 -10.03 12.68 20.81
CA TRP A 369 -10.04 12.88 22.25
C TRP A 369 -8.70 12.49 22.90
N SER A 370 -8.14 11.33 22.54
CA SER A 370 -6.83 10.87 23.01
C SER A 370 -5.74 11.89 22.65
N SER A 371 -5.74 12.37 21.41
CA SER A 371 -4.81 13.41 20.93
C SER A 371 -4.89 14.70 21.79
N ALA A 372 -6.09 15.17 22.10
CA ALA A 372 -6.27 16.32 23.00
C ALA A 372 -5.81 16.06 24.45
N LEU A 373 -5.94 14.82 24.95
CA LEU A 373 -5.39 14.47 26.25
C LEU A 373 -3.86 14.51 26.23
N CYS A 374 -3.23 13.89 25.24
CA CYS A 374 -1.77 13.81 25.09
C CYS A 374 -1.10 15.17 24.97
N ARG A 375 -1.74 16.14 24.29
CA ARG A 375 -1.27 17.53 24.21
C ARG A 375 -1.12 18.21 25.59
N GLY A 376 -1.79 17.68 26.61
CA GLY A 376 -1.66 18.16 27.98
C GLY A 376 -2.61 19.28 28.36
N ASP A 377 -3.62 19.57 27.53
CA ASP A 377 -4.66 20.59 27.78
C ASP A 377 -5.38 20.42 29.13
N LYS A 378 -5.43 19.17 29.63
CA LYS A 378 -6.04 18.81 30.92
C LYS A 378 -5.02 18.48 32.01
N GLY A 379 -3.76 18.80 31.79
CA GLY A 379 -2.66 18.57 32.70
C GLY A 379 -1.97 17.20 32.55
N PRO A 380 -0.83 17.02 33.25
CA PRO A 380 0.13 15.95 32.98
C PRO A 380 -0.35 14.53 33.37
N ARG A 381 -1.38 14.41 34.20
CA ARG A 381 -1.98 13.10 34.52
C ARG A 381 -2.82 12.59 33.35
N TRP A 382 -3.59 13.48 32.74
CA TRP A 382 -4.41 13.16 31.58
C TRP A 382 -3.56 12.91 30.34
N ALA A 383 -2.47 13.67 30.15
CA ALA A 383 -1.50 13.41 29.08
C ALA A 383 -0.94 11.98 29.13
N ARG A 384 -0.49 11.54 30.31
CA ARG A 384 0.02 10.16 30.48
C ARG A 384 -1.06 9.09 30.27
N LEU A 385 -2.29 9.35 30.68
CA LEU A 385 -3.40 8.43 30.44
C LEU A 385 -3.77 8.36 28.95
N GLY A 386 -3.80 9.51 28.28
CA GLY A 386 -4.02 9.60 26.83
C GLY A 386 -2.96 8.81 26.07
N GLU A 387 -1.68 9.00 26.42
CA GLU A 387 -0.58 8.31 25.75
C GLU A 387 -0.63 6.79 25.98
N LYS A 388 -0.94 6.37 27.21
CA LYS A 388 -1.16 4.96 27.50
C LYS A 388 -2.33 4.38 26.70
N LEU A 389 -3.41 5.15 26.53
CA LEU A 389 -4.57 4.72 25.75
C LEU A 389 -4.23 4.65 24.25
N ARG A 390 -3.50 5.65 23.74
CA ARG A 390 -3.11 5.74 22.32
C ARG A 390 -2.36 4.49 21.87
N ARG A 391 -1.32 4.11 22.61
CA ARG A 391 -0.44 2.95 22.34
C ARG A 391 -1.04 1.59 22.69
N ALA A 392 -2.21 1.55 23.32
CA ALA A 392 -2.83 0.29 23.74
C ALA A 392 -4.08 -0.06 22.91
N ALA A 393 -4.48 0.84 22.03
CA ALA A 393 -5.67 0.73 21.21
C ALA A 393 -5.44 1.28 19.80
N ASP A 394 -4.18 1.42 19.41
CA ASP A 394 -3.70 1.73 18.06
C ASP A 394 -4.41 2.98 17.49
N LEU A 395 -4.46 4.03 18.32
CA LEU A 395 -5.17 5.27 18.03
C LEU A 395 -4.29 6.21 17.20
N GLU A 396 -4.05 5.83 15.96
CA GLU A 396 -3.03 6.47 15.11
C GLU A 396 -3.48 6.80 13.68
N HIS A 397 -4.78 6.69 13.39
CA HIS A 397 -5.32 7.10 12.10
C HIS A 397 -5.37 8.62 11.95
N TRP A 398 -5.87 9.10 10.80
CA TRP A 398 -6.01 10.53 10.51
C TRP A 398 -6.71 11.32 11.62
N SER A 399 -7.68 10.76 12.35
CA SER A 399 -8.32 11.46 13.48
C SER A 399 -7.43 11.66 14.71
N ALA A 400 -6.37 10.87 14.87
CA ALA A 400 -5.35 11.11 15.88
C ALA A 400 -4.51 12.37 15.57
N PHE A 401 -4.61 12.89 14.35
CA PHE A 401 -3.95 14.10 13.84
C PHE A 401 -5.00 15.13 13.35
N PRO A 402 -5.73 15.81 14.27
CA PRO A 402 -6.91 16.59 13.90
C PRO A 402 -6.67 17.69 12.86
N ASP A 403 -5.51 18.33 12.89
CA ASP A 403 -5.16 19.39 11.95
C ASP A 403 -4.93 18.83 10.54
N SER A 404 -4.18 17.72 10.42
CA SER A 404 -4.00 17.02 9.13
C SER A 404 -5.30 16.40 8.61
N PHE A 405 -6.18 15.92 9.49
CA PHE A 405 -7.52 15.46 9.10
C PHE A 405 -8.33 16.61 8.46
N ALA A 406 -8.26 17.80 9.05
CA ALA A 406 -8.96 18.98 8.56
C ALA A 406 -8.35 19.48 7.24
N GLU A 407 -7.02 19.52 7.16
CA GLU A 407 -6.27 19.89 5.98
C GLU A 407 -6.59 18.97 4.79
N LEU A 408 -6.58 17.64 4.99
CA LEU A 408 -6.98 16.70 3.93
C LEU A 408 -8.44 16.94 3.51
N ALA A 409 -9.34 17.23 4.44
CA ALA A 409 -10.73 17.56 4.12
C ALA A 409 -10.86 18.80 3.23
N GLU A 410 -10.00 19.81 3.42
CA GLU A 410 -9.95 21.01 2.59
C GLU A 410 -9.39 20.69 1.21
N VAL A 411 -8.26 19.98 1.13
CA VAL A 411 -7.64 19.57 -0.15
C VAL A 411 -8.63 18.80 -1.01
N LEU A 412 -9.35 17.83 -0.44
CA LEU A 412 -10.33 17.02 -1.18
C LEU A 412 -11.53 17.86 -1.65
N ALA A 413 -11.99 18.81 -0.83
CA ALA A 413 -13.10 19.67 -1.20
C ALA A 413 -12.72 20.64 -2.33
N ASP A 414 -11.52 21.22 -2.25
CA ASP A 414 -11.02 22.15 -3.25
C ASP A 414 -10.72 21.43 -4.58
N ALA A 415 -10.16 20.22 -4.50
CA ALA A 415 -9.98 19.33 -5.64
C ALA A 415 -11.30 18.93 -6.31
N GLY A 416 -12.39 18.86 -5.54
CA GLY A 416 -13.72 18.54 -6.04
C GLY A 416 -14.57 19.74 -6.44
N SER A 417 -14.07 20.97 -6.35
CA SER A 417 -14.85 22.20 -6.59
C SER A 417 -14.36 22.99 -7.80
N GLY A 418 -15.27 23.70 -8.48
CA GLY A 418 -14.96 24.57 -9.61
C GLY A 418 -15.09 23.89 -10.99
N PRO A 419 -14.92 24.67 -12.08
CA PRO A 419 -15.26 24.22 -13.44
C PRO A 419 -14.45 23.02 -13.93
N ASP A 420 -13.22 22.86 -13.43
CA ASP A 420 -12.32 21.76 -13.78
C ASP A 420 -12.37 20.62 -12.75
N ALA A 421 -13.45 20.52 -11.97
CA ALA A 421 -13.60 19.44 -11.01
C ALA A 421 -13.69 18.06 -11.70
N PRO A 422 -12.99 17.03 -11.17
CA PRO A 422 -13.15 15.66 -11.64
C PRO A 422 -14.58 15.18 -11.35
N ALA A 423 -15.00 14.10 -12.00
CA ALA A 423 -16.29 13.47 -11.71
C ALA A 423 -16.28 12.82 -10.32
N THR A 424 -15.14 12.29 -9.88
CA THR A 424 -14.98 11.71 -8.55
C THR A 424 -13.65 12.07 -7.90
N VAL A 425 -13.67 12.21 -6.58
CA VAL A 425 -12.47 12.24 -5.73
C VAL A 425 -12.58 11.08 -4.74
N CYS A 426 -11.72 10.07 -4.88
CA CYS A 426 -11.75 8.85 -4.07
C CYS A 426 -10.54 8.79 -3.14
N VAL A 427 -10.76 8.66 -1.84
CA VAL A 427 -9.70 8.29 -0.89
C VAL A 427 -9.69 6.76 -0.80
N LEU A 428 -8.56 6.13 -1.12
CA LEU A 428 -8.38 4.68 -1.05
C LEU A 428 -7.54 4.35 0.18
N SER A 429 -7.99 3.40 1.00
CA SER A 429 -7.28 3.07 2.25
C SER A 429 -7.38 1.61 2.70
N GLY A 430 -6.54 1.25 3.66
CA GLY A 430 -6.34 -0.09 4.22
C GLY A 430 -6.48 -0.17 5.75
N ASP A 431 -5.55 -0.90 6.38
CA ASP A 431 -5.31 -1.06 7.83
C ASP A 431 -6.39 -1.83 8.62
N VAL A 432 -7.64 -1.37 8.61
CA VAL A 432 -8.63 -1.73 9.66
C VAL A 432 -9.29 -3.12 9.55
N HIS A 433 -8.77 -4.02 8.71
CA HIS A 433 -9.23 -5.41 8.53
C HIS A 433 -10.73 -5.61 8.26
N HIS A 434 -11.39 -4.60 7.68
CA HIS A 434 -12.72 -4.70 7.10
C HIS A 434 -12.91 -3.65 5.99
N ALA A 435 -13.87 -3.88 5.09
CA ALA A 435 -14.15 -2.95 4.00
C ALA A 435 -15.42 -2.16 4.24
N TYR A 436 -15.44 -0.92 3.76
CA TYR A 436 -16.61 -0.06 3.79
C TYR A 436 -16.49 1.09 2.79
N VAL A 437 -17.62 1.75 2.56
CA VAL A 437 -17.69 2.99 1.78
C VAL A 437 -18.24 4.09 2.67
N ALA A 438 -17.54 5.21 2.76
CA ALA A 438 -17.96 6.38 3.51
C ALA A 438 -18.06 7.61 2.59
N GLU A 439 -19.12 8.40 2.76
CA GLU A 439 -19.30 9.65 2.02
C GLU A 439 -19.28 10.84 2.99
N PRO A 440 -18.34 11.79 2.79
CA PRO A 440 -18.32 13.04 3.53
C PRO A 440 -19.40 14.02 3.06
N SER A 441 -19.55 15.07 3.84
CA SER A 441 -20.37 16.26 3.63
C SER A 441 -19.63 17.41 4.33
N TRP A 442 -19.74 18.62 3.80
CA TRP A 442 -19.02 19.79 4.31
C TRP A 442 -19.97 20.82 4.93
N PRO A 443 -20.30 20.72 6.24
CA PRO A 443 -21.13 21.71 6.91
C PRO A 443 -20.48 23.11 6.85
N GLY A 444 -21.22 24.09 6.33
CA GLY A 444 -20.78 25.49 6.37
C GLY A 444 -19.97 25.96 5.16
N ARG A 445 -19.77 25.12 4.14
CA ARG A 445 -19.34 25.54 2.78
C ARG A 445 -20.20 24.88 1.71
N ALA A 446 -20.03 25.30 0.46
CA ALA A 446 -20.64 24.62 -0.67
C ALA A 446 -20.09 23.19 -0.78
N GLU A 447 -20.96 22.21 -1.04
CA GLU A 447 -20.55 20.85 -1.32
C GLU A 447 -19.74 20.81 -2.63
N PRO A 448 -18.70 19.95 -2.72
CA PRO A 448 -17.96 19.76 -3.96
C PRO A 448 -18.88 19.32 -5.12
N GLU A 449 -18.53 19.75 -6.34
CA GLU A 449 -19.19 19.32 -7.58
C GLU A 449 -18.84 17.86 -7.90
N ALA A 450 -17.60 17.45 -7.62
CA ALA A 450 -17.15 16.08 -7.69
C ALA A 450 -17.80 15.24 -6.58
N ARG A 451 -18.09 13.98 -6.88
CA ARG A 451 -18.46 13.05 -5.81
C ARG A 451 -17.22 12.65 -5.01
N VAL A 452 -17.13 13.12 -3.78
CA VAL A 452 -16.07 12.70 -2.85
C VAL A 452 -16.49 11.45 -2.08
N VAL A 453 -15.60 10.45 -2.00
CA VAL A 453 -15.88 9.17 -1.32
C VAL A 453 -14.60 8.56 -0.75
N GLN A 454 -14.68 7.91 0.42
CA GLN A 454 -13.63 7.02 0.89
C GLN A 454 -14.02 5.56 0.64
N LEU A 455 -13.06 4.82 0.09
CA LEU A 455 -13.14 3.41 -0.23
C LEU A 455 -12.06 2.67 0.57
N THR A 456 -12.46 2.06 1.67
CA THR A 456 -11.54 1.27 2.51
C THR A 456 -11.71 -0.21 2.18
N CYS A 457 -10.61 -0.88 1.84
CA CYS A 457 -10.61 -2.29 1.47
C CYS A 457 -9.48 -3.05 2.16
N SER A 458 -9.80 -3.61 3.32
CA SER A 458 -8.95 -4.53 4.08
C SER A 458 -9.83 -5.66 4.62
N PRO A 459 -9.35 -6.91 4.76
CA PRO A 459 -8.06 -7.40 4.32
C PRO A 459 -8.11 -8.06 2.93
N VAL A 460 -6.96 -8.13 2.27
CA VAL A 460 -6.72 -8.97 1.09
C VAL A 460 -6.55 -10.43 1.51
N HIS A 461 -5.83 -10.66 2.61
CA HIS A 461 -5.63 -11.97 3.22
C HIS A 461 -5.31 -11.82 4.72
N ASN A 462 -6.35 -11.68 5.55
CA ASN A 462 -6.21 -11.58 7.01
C ASN A 462 -7.57 -11.87 7.66
N SER A 463 -7.61 -12.07 8.97
CA SER A 463 -8.86 -12.29 9.69
C SER A 463 -8.89 -11.55 11.02
N ILE A 464 -10.08 -11.05 11.36
CA ILE A 464 -10.33 -10.49 12.70
C ILE A 464 -11.26 -11.38 13.52
N PRO A 465 -11.04 -11.47 14.85
CA PRO A 465 -11.93 -12.12 15.78
C PRO A 465 -13.37 -11.62 15.71
N ALA A 466 -14.33 -12.50 16.02
CA ALA A 466 -15.75 -12.18 15.95
C ALA A 466 -16.16 -11.01 16.86
N SER A 467 -15.50 -10.86 18.01
CA SER A 467 -15.72 -9.75 18.95
C SER A 467 -15.41 -8.39 18.31
N MET A 468 -14.29 -8.26 17.60
CA MET A 468 -13.92 -7.04 16.89
C MET A 468 -14.95 -6.71 15.80
N ARG A 469 -15.46 -7.72 15.07
CA ARG A 469 -16.51 -7.52 14.05
C ARG A 469 -17.79 -6.92 14.65
N VAL A 470 -18.12 -7.24 15.90
CA VAL A 470 -19.24 -6.62 16.63
C VAL A 470 -18.89 -5.18 17.00
N GLY A 471 -17.68 -4.95 17.51
CA GLY A 471 -17.16 -3.61 17.82
C GLY A 471 -17.22 -2.65 16.63
N PHE A 472 -16.70 -3.06 15.47
CA PHE A 472 -16.74 -2.24 14.25
C PHE A 472 -18.17 -1.94 13.80
N ARG A 473 -19.08 -2.92 13.85
CA ARG A 473 -20.50 -2.68 13.55
C ARG A 473 -21.13 -1.67 14.51
N PHE A 474 -20.82 -1.80 15.80
CA PHE A 474 -21.30 -0.88 16.83
C PHE A 474 -20.74 0.53 16.61
N GLY A 475 -19.46 0.69 16.26
CA GLY A 475 -18.81 2.00 16.06
C GLY A 475 -19.49 2.91 15.02
N TRP A 476 -20.21 2.31 14.07
CA TRP A 476 -21.00 3.02 13.05
C TRP A 476 -22.44 3.36 13.47
N SER A 477 -22.89 2.91 14.64
CA SER A 477 -24.27 3.11 15.10
C SER A 477 -24.53 4.55 15.56
N SER A 478 -25.81 4.95 15.59
CA SER A 478 -26.24 6.23 16.16
C SER A 478 -25.96 6.34 17.67
N ALA A 479 -25.99 5.21 18.38
CA ALA A 479 -25.63 5.13 19.79
C ALA A 479 -24.13 5.41 20.01
N ALA A 480 -23.27 4.76 19.23
CA ALA A 480 -21.82 4.99 19.26
C ALA A 480 -21.46 6.44 18.90
N ARG A 481 -22.13 7.02 17.90
CA ARG A 481 -22.01 8.45 17.57
C ARG A 481 -22.44 9.36 18.73
N SER A 482 -23.44 8.94 19.52
CA SER A 482 -23.87 9.70 20.70
C SER A 482 -22.85 9.64 21.82
N LEU A 483 -22.22 8.48 22.02
CA LEU A 483 -21.13 8.27 22.97
C LEU A 483 -19.88 9.07 22.57
N GLY A 484 -19.49 9.06 21.30
CA GLY A 484 -18.38 9.86 20.78
C GLY A 484 -18.51 11.36 21.09
N ARG A 485 -19.73 11.91 21.03
CA ARG A 485 -20.00 13.30 21.44
C ARG A 485 -19.66 13.59 22.90
N VAL A 486 -19.71 12.59 23.79
CA VAL A 486 -19.29 12.74 25.19
C VAL A 486 -17.78 12.93 25.26
N PHE A 487 -17.01 12.08 24.58
CA PHE A 487 -15.55 12.20 24.49
C PHE A 487 -15.11 13.54 23.89
N ARG A 488 -15.74 13.96 22.79
CA ARG A 488 -15.48 15.27 22.19
C ARG A 488 -15.73 16.43 23.13
N ARG A 489 -16.89 16.45 23.81
CA ARG A 489 -17.20 17.49 24.80
C ARG A 489 -16.21 17.48 25.95
N HIS A 490 -15.86 16.29 26.43
CA HIS A 490 -14.86 16.16 27.49
C HIS A 490 -13.52 16.73 27.03
N GLY A 491 -13.03 16.37 25.85
CA GLY A 491 -11.79 16.88 25.25
C GLY A 491 -11.80 18.36 24.86
N GLY A 492 -12.95 19.06 24.93
CA GLY A 492 -13.06 20.44 24.44
C GLY A 492 -12.96 20.55 22.92
N LEU A 493 -13.21 19.45 22.20
CA LEU A 493 -13.04 19.38 20.75
C LEU A 493 -14.22 20.02 20.01
N GLY A 494 -13.88 20.79 18.97
CA GLY A 494 -14.84 21.34 18.01
C GLY A 494 -15.60 20.25 17.25
N ARG A 495 -16.51 20.67 16.37
CA ARG A 495 -17.08 19.75 15.36
C ARG A 495 -16.01 19.49 14.30
N PRO A 496 -15.85 18.24 13.82
CA PRO A 496 -14.98 17.99 12.67
C PRO A 496 -15.44 18.85 11.48
N PRO A 497 -14.52 19.29 10.62
CA PRO A 497 -14.82 20.13 9.46
C PRO A 497 -15.72 19.42 8.43
N VAL A 498 -15.78 18.09 8.49
CA VAL A 498 -16.66 17.26 7.69
C VAL A 498 -17.56 16.39 8.57
N GLY A 499 -18.82 16.23 8.15
CA GLY A 499 -19.65 15.12 8.60
C GLY A 499 -19.58 13.98 7.59
N TRP A 500 -19.75 12.74 8.00
CA TRP A 500 -19.81 11.62 7.04
C TRP A 500 -20.85 10.59 7.44
N ARG A 501 -21.19 9.71 6.50
CA ARG A 501 -22.03 8.53 6.71
C ARG A 501 -21.41 7.32 6.02
N ARG A 502 -21.55 6.15 6.63
CA ARG A 502 -21.26 4.88 5.95
C ARG A 502 -22.38 4.59 4.96
N THR A 503 -22.04 4.45 3.68
CA THR A 503 -22.98 4.16 2.59
C THR A 503 -22.86 2.73 2.05
N GLY A 504 -21.84 1.98 2.47
CA GLY A 504 -21.69 0.55 2.21
C GLY A 504 -20.85 -0.12 3.30
N GLY A 505 -21.07 -1.42 3.52
CA GLY A 505 -20.37 -2.20 4.54
C GLY A 505 -20.97 -2.10 5.96
N PRO A 506 -20.23 -2.55 6.99
CA PRO A 506 -18.88 -3.09 6.91
C PRO A 506 -18.92 -4.54 6.39
N TRP A 507 -18.05 -4.84 5.44
CA TRP A 507 -17.87 -6.19 4.90
C TRP A 507 -16.63 -6.82 5.51
N PHE A 508 -16.74 -8.12 5.82
CA PHE A 508 -15.70 -8.89 6.50
C PHE A 508 -15.32 -10.10 5.65
N GLY A 509 -14.06 -10.50 5.75
CA GLY A 509 -13.44 -11.57 4.96
C GLY A 509 -12.50 -10.99 3.89
N ASN A 510 -11.70 -11.87 3.30
CA ASN A 510 -10.70 -11.53 2.30
C ASN A 510 -11.35 -11.00 1.03
N GLN A 511 -10.93 -9.83 0.56
CA GLN A 511 -11.64 -9.07 -0.45
C GLN A 511 -10.75 -8.14 -1.26
N LEU A 512 -11.24 -7.76 -2.43
CA LEU A 512 -10.67 -6.72 -3.28
C LEU A 512 -11.78 -5.76 -3.71
N MET A 513 -11.43 -4.48 -3.78
CA MET A 513 -12.24 -3.49 -4.49
C MET A 513 -11.63 -3.24 -5.86
N THR A 514 -12.48 -2.95 -6.85
CA THR A 514 -12.08 -2.58 -8.20
C THR A 514 -12.87 -1.38 -8.66
N LEU A 515 -12.18 -0.30 -8.99
CA LEU A 515 -12.74 0.89 -9.60
C LEU A 515 -12.54 0.80 -11.12
N ALA A 516 -13.64 0.61 -11.86
CA ALA A 516 -13.65 0.66 -13.30
C ALA A 516 -14.15 2.03 -13.76
N THR A 517 -13.35 2.73 -14.56
CA THR A 517 -13.64 4.06 -15.09
C THR A 517 -13.76 4.02 -16.61
N ARG A 518 -14.57 4.92 -17.15
CA ARG A 518 -14.66 5.20 -18.58
C ARG A 518 -15.09 6.65 -18.77
N GLY A 519 -14.16 7.49 -19.20
CA GLY A 519 -14.37 8.93 -19.27
C GLY A 519 -14.67 9.47 -17.88
N ARG A 520 -15.83 10.11 -17.71
CA ARG A 520 -16.30 10.65 -16.42
C ARG A 520 -17.12 9.66 -15.60
N SER A 521 -17.38 8.45 -16.09
CA SER A 521 -18.16 7.42 -15.42
C SER A 521 -17.27 6.51 -14.58
N ALA A 522 -17.66 6.23 -13.33
CA ALA A 522 -16.94 5.34 -12.43
C ALA A 522 -17.87 4.33 -11.77
N VAL A 523 -17.47 3.05 -11.79
CA VAL A 523 -18.18 1.94 -11.15
C VAL A 523 -17.24 1.25 -10.18
N LEU A 524 -17.65 1.19 -8.92
CA LEU A 524 -16.97 0.44 -7.88
C LEU A 524 -17.56 -0.97 -7.80
N ARG A 525 -16.70 -1.99 -7.77
CA ARG A 525 -17.04 -3.37 -7.46
C ARG A 525 -16.28 -3.81 -6.21
N LEU A 526 -16.94 -4.56 -5.33
CA LEU A 526 -16.30 -5.27 -4.23
C LEU A 526 -16.54 -6.77 -4.40
N GLU A 527 -15.46 -7.54 -4.29
CA GLU A 527 -15.47 -8.99 -4.47
C GLU A 527 -14.80 -9.66 -3.27
N HIS A 528 -15.39 -10.75 -2.78
CA HIS A 528 -14.81 -11.56 -1.71
C HIS A 528 -14.14 -12.81 -2.29
N ALA A 529 -12.98 -13.17 -1.77
CA ALA A 529 -12.43 -14.50 -1.95
C ALA A 529 -13.28 -15.51 -1.18
N GLN A 530 -13.72 -16.56 -1.87
CA GLN A 530 -14.51 -17.64 -1.27
C GLN A 530 -14.04 -18.98 -1.80
N GLU A 531 -13.98 -19.96 -0.90
CA GLU A 531 -13.85 -21.36 -1.28
C GLU A 531 -15.10 -21.85 -2.01
N HIS A 532 -14.90 -22.66 -3.04
CA HIS A 532 -15.95 -23.33 -3.78
C HIS A 532 -15.51 -24.75 -4.14
N ARG A 533 -16.46 -25.60 -4.54
CA ARG A 533 -16.13 -26.88 -5.18
C ARG A 533 -15.29 -26.60 -6.42
N GLY A 534 -14.00 -26.96 -6.38
CA GLY A 534 -13.02 -26.72 -7.45
C GLY A 534 -11.98 -25.63 -7.17
N GLY A 535 -11.95 -25.01 -5.98
CA GLY A 535 -10.91 -24.06 -5.58
C GLY A 535 -11.46 -22.72 -5.08
N VAL A 536 -10.61 -21.69 -5.11
CA VAL A 536 -10.94 -20.34 -4.65
C VAL A 536 -11.45 -19.48 -5.81
N ARG A 537 -12.47 -18.65 -5.57
CA ARG A 537 -12.97 -17.66 -6.55
C ARG A 537 -13.33 -16.32 -5.91
N LEU A 538 -13.23 -15.25 -6.71
CA LEU A 538 -13.79 -13.95 -6.35
C LEU A 538 -15.30 -13.93 -6.62
N ARG A 539 -16.09 -13.65 -5.58
CA ARG A 539 -17.55 -13.45 -5.68
C ARG A 539 -17.89 -11.99 -5.47
N ARG A 540 -18.55 -11.39 -6.45
CA ARG A 540 -19.10 -10.03 -6.33
C ARG A 540 -20.09 -9.94 -5.17
N VAL A 541 -19.86 -8.98 -4.28
CA VAL A 541 -20.72 -8.68 -3.12
C VAL A 541 -21.46 -7.36 -3.31
N MET A 542 -20.83 -6.40 -3.99
CA MET A 542 -21.41 -5.09 -4.26
C MET A 542 -20.91 -4.55 -5.59
N GLU A 543 -21.79 -3.81 -6.28
CA GLU A 543 -21.47 -2.98 -7.43
C GLU A 543 -22.21 -1.65 -7.28
N ARG A 544 -21.55 -0.53 -7.52
CA ARG A 544 -22.11 0.80 -7.34
C ARG A 544 -21.55 1.80 -8.32
N HIS A 545 -22.44 2.56 -8.96
CA HIS A 545 -22.06 3.74 -9.75
C HIS A 545 -21.66 4.89 -8.82
N LEU A 546 -20.44 5.39 -9.00
CA LEU A 546 -19.92 6.57 -8.34
C LEU A 546 -20.23 7.84 -9.15
N SER A 547 -20.09 7.79 -10.46
CA SER A 547 -20.47 8.88 -11.36
C SER A 547 -21.15 8.31 -12.62
N SER A 548 -21.92 9.16 -13.32
CA SER A 548 -22.65 8.83 -14.54
C SER A 548 -21.81 9.05 -15.79
#